data_AF-H8YZ23-F1
#
_entry.id   AF-H8YZ23-F1
#
_cell.length_a   1.000
_cell.length_b   1.000
_cell.length_c   1.000
_cell.angle_alpha   90.00
_cell.angle_beta   90.00
_cell.angle_gamma   90.00
#
_symmetry.space_group_name_H-M   'P 1'
#
loop_
_entity.id
_entity.type
_entity.pdbx_description
1 polymer ?
#
loop_
_entity_poly.entity_id
_entity_poly.type
_entity_poly.pdbx_seq_one_letter_code
_entity_poly.pdbx_strand_id
1 'polypeptide(L)'
;MNLFDFGTVRVVRVWGSSEIGKLPKYLQVVCLASCEIIIMSYYRHHLFFCTNQREGGCRCCNARGATEARTFAKKRSKELGLAGPGGVRVNAAGCLNRCAEGPVAVVYPQGVWYSYSGQEDIEEILQAHIIGGEPVARLRLPDAPTAG
;
A
#
# COMPACT_ATOMS: atom_id res chain seq x y z
N MET A 1 -11.99 -24.80 42.64
CA MET A 1 -11.73 -25.00 41.20
C MET A 1 -12.16 -23.73 40.48
N ASN A 2 -11.16 -23.00 39.97
CA ASN A 2 -11.12 -21.81 39.08
C ASN A 2 -12.05 -20.63 39.44
N LEU A 3 -11.65 -19.57 40.18
CA LEU A 3 -10.64 -18.50 39.95
C LEU A 3 -10.88 -17.75 38.61
N PHE A 4 -11.14 -16.43 38.51
CA PHE A 4 -10.65 -15.27 39.28
C PHE A 4 -11.63 -14.06 39.28
N ASP A 5 -11.74 -13.43 40.45
CA ASP A 5 -12.02 -11.99 40.65
C ASP A 5 -10.74 -11.20 40.36
N PHE A 6 -10.82 -10.04 39.68
CA PHE A 6 -9.91 -8.91 39.86
C PHE A 6 -10.52 -7.62 39.28
N GLY A 7 -11.13 -6.83 40.17
CA GLY A 7 -11.18 -5.39 40.01
C GLY A 7 -9.80 -4.73 40.03
N THR A 8 -9.75 -3.52 39.48
CA THR A 8 -8.72 -2.48 39.68
C THR A 8 -7.38 -2.64 38.95
N VAL A 9 -7.24 -2.00 37.79
CA VAL A 9 -5.94 -1.52 37.27
C VAL A 9 -6.16 -0.10 36.72
N ARG A 10 -6.00 0.91 37.59
CA ARG A 10 -4.82 1.77 37.74
C ARG A 10 -4.58 2.67 36.53
N VAL A 11 -4.85 3.96 36.74
CA VAL A 11 -4.30 5.11 36.01
C VAL A 11 -2.86 4.80 35.60
N VAL A 12 -2.64 4.65 34.30
CA VAL A 12 -1.28 4.49 33.76
C VAL A 12 -0.61 5.85 33.89
N ARG A 13 0.20 6.00 34.95
CA ARG A 13 1.06 7.17 35.12
C ARG A 13 1.96 7.21 33.89
N VAL A 14 1.97 8.32 33.16
CA VAL A 14 2.92 8.55 32.07
C VAL A 14 4.29 8.73 32.72
N TRP A 15 5.20 7.79 32.49
CA TRP A 15 6.59 7.89 32.97
C TRP A 15 7.36 8.82 32.04
N GLY A 16 8.03 9.82 32.62
CA GLY A 16 8.94 10.69 31.88
C GLY A 16 10.19 9.92 31.43
N SER A 17 10.81 10.37 30.35
CA SER A 17 11.98 9.73 29.69
C SER A 17 13.16 9.43 30.61
N SER A 18 13.29 10.14 31.74
CA SER A 18 14.39 9.99 32.71
C SER A 18 14.27 8.74 33.60
N GLU A 19 13.12 8.09 33.68
CA GLU A 19 12.88 6.98 34.60
C GLU A 19 13.01 5.60 33.92
N ILE A 20 12.94 5.55 32.58
CA ILE A 20 13.04 4.34 31.74
C ILE A 20 14.47 3.74 31.75
N GLY A 21 15.49 4.55 32.00
CA GLY A 21 16.90 4.14 32.03
C GLY A 21 17.29 3.25 33.21
N LYS A 22 16.39 3.01 34.17
CA LYS A 22 16.68 2.27 35.41
C LYS A 22 16.06 0.86 35.47
N LEU A 23 15.34 0.43 34.44
CA LEU A 23 14.74 -0.90 34.39
C LEU A 23 15.74 -1.96 33.89
N PRO A 24 15.63 -3.22 34.37
CA PRO A 24 16.43 -4.33 33.84
C PRO A 24 16.26 -4.47 32.32
N LYS A 25 17.34 -4.78 31.58
CA LYS A 25 17.35 -4.81 30.10
C LYS A 25 16.24 -5.66 29.47
N TYR A 26 15.80 -6.73 30.13
CA TYR A 26 14.71 -7.60 29.65
C TYR A 26 13.31 -6.98 29.82
N LEU A 27 13.16 -5.96 30.69
CA LEU A 27 11.92 -5.21 30.93
C LEU A 27 11.84 -3.92 30.08
N GLN A 28 12.96 -3.43 29.52
CA GLN A 28 12.95 -2.32 28.55
C GLN A 28 12.25 -2.68 27.23
N VAL A 29 12.06 -3.98 26.96
CA VAL A 29 11.43 -4.49 25.74
C VAL A 29 9.91 -4.25 25.71
N VAL A 30 9.28 -3.93 26.85
CA VAL A 30 7.82 -3.77 26.96
C VAL A 30 7.37 -2.32 26.72
N CYS A 31 8.28 -1.37 26.54
CA CYS A 31 7.96 0.03 26.25
C CYS A 31 7.94 0.32 24.73
N LEU A 32 7.31 -0.55 23.93
CA LEU A 32 7.15 -0.38 22.48
C LEU A 32 5.67 -0.32 22.03
N ALA A 33 4.73 -0.10 22.95
CA ALA A 33 3.32 0.06 22.62
C ALA A 33 2.96 1.41 21.93
N SER A 34 3.96 2.21 21.54
CA SER A 34 3.77 3.43 20.74
C SER A 34 4.93 3.70 19.78
N CYS A 35 5.80 2.72 19.58
CA CYS A 35 6.76 2.78 18.49
C CYS A 35 6.13 2.03 17.33
N GLU A 36 5.18 2.69 16.63
CA GLU A 36 5.05 2.39 15.20
C GLU A 36 6.47 2.51 14.66
N ILE A 37 7.05 1.38 14.27
CA ILE A 37 8.32 1.36 13.55
C ILE A 37 7.99 2.10 12.26
N ILE A 38 8.26 3.41 12.22
CA ILE A 38 8.20 4.20 11.00
C ILE A 38 9.34 3.65 10.16
N ILE A 39 9.06 2.59 9.40
CA ILE A 39 9.92 2.18 8.30
C ILE A 39 9.84 3.35 7.33
N MET A 40 10.79 4.29 7.46
CA MET A 40 10.95 5.41 6.55
C MET A 40 11.51 4.88 5.24
N SER A 41 10.67 4.17 4.47
CA SER A 41 10.97 3.84 3.09
C SER A 41 11.07 5.15 2.30
N TYR A 42 12.02 5.23 1.37
CA TYR A 42 12.24 6.45 0.57
C TYR A 42 10.95 6.88 -0.16
N TYR A 43 10.11 5.93 -0.58
CA TYR A 43 8.74 6.19 -1.03
C TYR A 43 7.75 5.57 -0.06
N ARG A 44 6.67 6.28 0.27
CA ARG A 44 5.55 5.74 1.06
C ARG A 44 4.82 4.65 0.27
N HIS A 45 4.67 4.84 -1.04
CA HIS A 45 4.02 3.88 -1.93
C HIS A 45 4.82 3.63 -3.21
N HIS A 46 4.77 2.40 -3.70
CA HIS A 46 5.16 2.05 -5.05
C HIS A 46 3.94 1.58 -5.84
N LEU A 47 3.59 2.32 -6.88
CA LEU A 47 2.48 2.00 -7.78
C LEU A 47 3.05 1.46 -9.09
N PHE A 48 2.95 0.15 -9.30
CA PHE A 48 3.42 -0.54 -10.50
C PHE A 48 2.28 -0.75 -11.48
N PHE A 49 2.48 -0.35 -12.73
CA PHE A 49 1.58 -0.67 -13.84
C PHE A 49 2.20 -1.74 -14.73
N CYS A 50 1.45 -2.80 -15.03
CA CYS A 50 1.87 -3.77 -16.05
C CYS A 50 1.77 -3.11 -17.44
N THR A 51 2.90 -2.80 -18.05
CA THR A 51 2.97 -2.21 -19.41
C THR A 51 3.42 -3.23 -20.44
N ASN A 52 3.23 -4.52 -20.17
CA ASN A 52 3.67 -5.59 -21.05
C ASN A 52 2.87 -5.59 -22.36
N GLN A 53 3.57 -5.52 -23.49
CA GLN A 53 3.04 -5.75 -24.83
C GLN A 53 3.33 -7.19 -25.28
N ARG A 54 2.39 -7.82 -25.98
CA ARG A 54 2.60 -9.10 -26.67
C ARG A 54 2.28 -8.94 -28.16
N GLU A 55 2.94 -9.74 -28.97
CA GLU A 55 2.67 -9.83 -30.41
C GLU A 55 1.48 -10.76 -30.69
N GLY A 56 0.99 -10.74 -31.92
CA GLY A 56 -0.05 -11.68 -32.39
C GLY A 56 -1.43 -11.50 -31.77
N GLY A 57 -1.74 -10.31 -31.21
CA GLY A 57 -3.06 -10.02 -30.64
C GLY A 57 -3.37 -10.74 -29.32
N CYS A 58 -2.38 -11.42 -28.74
CA CYS A 58 -2.52 -12.06 -27.43
C CYS A 58 -2.97 -11.06 -26.36
N ARG A 59 -3.87 -11.48 -25.45
CA ARG A 59 -4.29 -10.66 -24.31
C ARG A 59 -3.07 -10.19 -23.52
N CYS A 60 -2.92 -8.87 -23.40
CA CYS A 60 -1.89 -8.22 -22.61
C CYS A 60 -2.38 -6.85 -22.13
N CYS A 61 -1.75 -6.31 -21.07
CA CYS A 61 -2.19 -5.04 -20.47
C CYS A 61 -1.99 -3.87 -21.41
N ASN A 62 -0.89 -3.85 -22.18
CA ASN A 62 -0.59 -2.71 -23.04
C ASN A 62 -1.54 -2.60 -24.26
N ALA A 63 -2.08 -3.71 -24.74
CA ALA A 63 -3.18 -3.70 -25.73
C ALA A 63 -4.46 -3.04 -25.21
N ARG A 64 -4.56 -2.78 -23.90
CA ARG A 64 -5.67 -2.10 -23.22
C ARG A 64 -5.27 -0.72 -22.66
N GLY A 65 -4.25 -0.09 -23.23
CA GLY A 65 -3.87 1.29 -22.89
C GLY A 65 -3.06 1.45 -21.59
N ALA A 66 -2.34 0.41 -21.15
CA ALA A 66 -1.65 0.45 -19.86
C ALA A 66 -0.48 1.45 -19.79
N THR A 67 0.21 1.72 -20.91
CA THR A 67 1.28 2.72 -20.94
C THR A 67 0.73 4.13 -20.80
N GLU A 68 -0.40 4.41 -21.42
CA GLU A 68 -1.14 5.67 -21.35
C GLU A 68 -1.65 5.89 -19.93
N ALA A 69 -2.27 4.88 -19.33
CA ALA A 69 -2.70 4.87 -17.93
C ALA A 69 -1.54 5.20 -16.96
N ARG A 70 -0.41 4.51 -17.09
CA ARG A 70 0.78 4.79 -16.28
C ARG A 70 1.29 6.22 -16.50
N THR A 71 1.29 6.69 -17.73
CA THR A 71 1.77 8.04 -18.10
C THR A 71 0.90 9.10 -17.44
N PHE A 72 -0.42 8.92 -17.49
CA PHE A 72 -1.37 9.75 -16.75
C PHE A 72 -1.08 9.71 -15.24
N ALA A 73 -0.99 8.53 -14.63
CA ALA A 73 -0.70 8.38 -13.20
C ALA A 73 0.58 9.11 -12.78
N LYS A 74 1.66 8.98 -13.57
CA LYS A 74 2.96 9.64 -13.31
C LYS A 74 2.88 11.15 -13.43
N LYS A 75 2.13 11.67 -14.41
CA LYS A 75 1.89 13.11 -14.57
C LYS A 75 1.08 13.62 -13.39
N ARG A 76 -0.04 12.97 -13.11
CA ARG A 76 -1.00 13.35 -12.08
C ARG A 76 -0.39 13.30 -10.67
N SER A 77 0.42 12.29 -10.36
CA SER A 77 1.14 12.23 -9.08
C SER A 77 2.08 13.41 -8.85
N LYS A 78 2.65 13.99 -9.92
CA LYS A 78 3.47 15.21 -9.81
C LYS A 78 2.62 16.45 -9.57
N GLU A 79 1.51 16.58 -10.28
CA GLU A 79 0.56 17.69 -10.11
C GLU A 79 -0.01 17.74 -8.69
N LEU A 80 -0.26 16.58 -8.10
CA LEU A 80 -0.73 16.42 -6.72
C LEU A 80 0.38 16.58 -5.66
N GLY A 81 1.63 16.85 -6.06
CA GLY A 81 2.75 16.97 -5.13
C GLY A 81 3.18 15.65 -4.46
N LEU A 82 2.75 14.51 -4.99
CA LEU A 82 3.02 13.18 -4.43
C LEU A 82 4.34 12.59 -4.93
N ALA A 83 5.01 13.20 -5.89
CA ALA A 83 6.24 12.66 -6.46
C ALA A 83 7.47 13.05 -5.63
N GLY A 84 8.23 12.06 -5.16
CA GLY A 84 9.49 12.30 -4.44
C GLY A 84 9.58 11.53 -3.11
N PRO A 85 10.57 11.86 -2.26
CA PRO A 85 10.74 11.25 -0.95
C PRO A 85 9.46 11.30 -0.11
N GLY A 86 9.08 10.20 0.53
CA GLY A 86 7.86 10.07 1.33
C GLY A 86 6.56 10.03 0.52
N GLY A 87 6.63 10.14 -0.81
CA GLY A 87 5.48 10.14 -1.70
C GLY A 87 5.26 8.80 -2.41
N VAL A 88 4.69 8.85 -3.61
CA VAL A 88 4.47 7.69 -4.48
C VAL A 88 5.46 7.66 -5.65
N ARG A 89 6.02 6.47 -5.91
CA ARG A 89 6.75 6.20 -7.15
C ARG A 89 5.88 5.42 -8.12
N VAL A 90 5.60 6.01 -9.29
CA VAL A 90 4.90 5.34 -10.39
C VAL A 90 5.89 4.58 -11.30
N ASN A 91 5.84 3.25 -11.27
CA ASN A 91 6.75 2.36 -11.97
C ASN A 91 6.08 1.66 -13.16
N ALA A 92 6.87 1.32 -14.17
CA ALA A 92 6.47 0.36 -15.19
C ALA A 92 6.92 -1.02 -14.71
N ALA A 93 6.14 -2.05 -15.05
CA ALA A 93 6.47 -3.44 -14.83
C ALA A 93 6.24 -4.25 -16.11
N GLY A 94 6.97 -5.35 -16.24
CA GLY A 94 6.67 -6.39 -17.22
C GLY A 94 5.38 -7.15 -16.87
N CYS A 95 5.19 -8.33 -17.47
CA CYS A 95 4.02 -9.17 -17.19
C CYS A 95 3.96 -9.53 -15.69
N LEU A 96 2.84 -9.22 -15.04
CA LEU A 96 2.58 -9.54 -13.62
C LEU A 96 1.81 -10.86 -13.45
N ASN A 97 1.74 -11.70 -14.48
CA ASN A 97 1.05 -13.00 -14.50
C ASN A 97 -0.46 -12.96 -14.19
N ARG A 98 -1.09 -11.78 -14.29
CA ARG A 98 -2.53 -11.56 -14.12
C ARG A 98 -3.20 -11.05 -15.40
N CYS A 99 -2.81 -11.60 -16.56
CA CYS A 99 -3.28 -11.12 -17.87
C CYS A 99 -4.79 -11.26 -18.07
N ALA A 100 -5.42 -12.26 -17.41
CA ALA A 100 -6.87 -12.46 -17.47
C ALA A 100 -7.67 -11.30 -16.86
N GLU A 101 -7.08 -10.61 -15.87
CA GLU A 101 -7.67 -9.50 -15.13
C GLU A 101 -7.13 -8.14 -15.59
N GLY A 102 -6.27 -8.14 -16.63
CA GLY A 102 -5.62 -6.94 -17.15
C GLY A 102 -6.60 -5.87 -17.63
N PRO A 103 -6.20 -4.60 -17.76
CA PRO A 103 -4.89 -4.09 -17.35
C PRO A 103 -4.81 -4.03 -15.82
N VAL A 104 -3.64 -4.40 -15.28
CA VAL A 104 -3.45 -4.50 -13.82
C VAL A 104 -2.41 -3.52 -13.30
N ALA A 105 -2.68 -3.01 -12.10
CA ALA A 105 -1.71 -2.27 -11.29
C ALA A 105 -1.66 -2.84 -9.88
N VAL A 106 -0.54 -2.63 -9.19
CA VAL A 106 -0.36 -3.03 -7.78
C VAL A 106 0.27 -1.90 -6.98
N VAL A 107 -0.24 -1.68 -5.77
CA VAL A 107 0.29 -0.72 -4.80
C VAL A 107 0.97 -1.46 -3.65
N TYR A 108 2.25 -1.18 -3.47
CA TYR A 108 3.04 -1.61 -2.31
C TYR A 108 3.24 -0.45 -1.32
N PRO A 109 3.40 -0.71 -0.01
CA PRO A 109 3.64 -2.03 0.60
C PRO A 109 2.40 -2.90 0.84
N GLN A 110 1.19 -2.38 0.66
CA GLN A 110 -0.06 -3.09 1.00
C GLN A 110 -0.32 -4.33 0.13
N GLY A 111 0.25 -4.42 -1.06
CA GLY A 111 -0.01 -5.50 -2.00
C GLY A 111 -1.42 -5.44 -2.60
N VAL A 112 -2.02 -4.25 -2.69
CA VAL A 112 -3.37 -4.07 -3.23
C VAL A 112 -3.32 -4.07 -4.75
N TRP A 113 -4.08 -4.98 -5.36
CA TRP A 113 -4.18 -5.14 -6.81
C TRP A 113 -5.43 -4.46 -7.35
N TYR A 114 -5.29 -3.80 -8.49
CA TYR A 114 -6.37 -3.13 -9.20
C TYR A 114 -6.45 -3.61 -10.65
N SER A 115 -7.67 -3.74 -11.15
CA SER A 115 -7.98 -3.65 -12.58
C SER A 115 -8.66 -2.31 -12.83
N TYR A 116 -8.33 -1.66 -13.94
CA TYR A 116 -8.83 -0.33 -14.27
C TYR A 116 -9.19 -0.24 -15.76
N SER A 117 -10.00 0.76 -16.11
CA SER A 117 -10.53 0.95 -17.46
C SER A 117 -10.17 2.30 -18.07
N GLY A 118 -9.87 3.32 -17.26
CA GLY A 118 -9.63 4.68 -17.72
C GLY A 118 -8.84 5.53 -16.73
N GLN A 119 -8.75 6.83 -17.03
CA GLN A 119 -8.02 7.80 -16.20
C GLN A 119 -8.77 8.12 -14.90
N GLU A 120 -10.10 8.02 -14.93
CA GLU A 120 -11.00 8.26 -13.80
C GLU A 120 -10.74 7.25 -12.67
N ASP A 121 -10.58 5.97 -13.03
CA ASP A 121 -10.20 4.91 -12.08
C ASP A 121 -8.83 5.19 -11.45
N ILE A 122 -7.90 5.73 -12.21
CA ILE A 122 -6.55 6.07 -11.73
C ILE A 122 -6.61 7.28 -10.80
N GLU A 123 -7.41 8.30 -11.13
CA GLU A 123 -7.65 9.45 -10.25
C GLU A 123 -8.23 8.98 -8.91
N GLU A 124 -9.22 8.08 -8.93
CA GLU A 124 -9.79 7.53 -7.70
C GLU A 124 -8.76 6.76 -6.88
N ILE A 125 -7.90 5.95 -7.50
CA ILE A 125 -6.80 5.26 -6.81
C ILE A 125 -5.83 6.27 -6.17
N LEU A 126 -5.49 7.36 -6.86
CA LEU A 126 -4.59 8.38 -6.29
C LEU A 126 -5.23 9.12 -5.11
N GLN A 127 -6.50 9.50 -5.23
CA GLN A 127 -7.20 10.26 -4.19
C GLN A 127 -7.58 9.38 -2.98
N ALA A 128 -8.29 8.28 -3.19
CA ALA A 128 -8.78 7.44 -2.10
C ALA A 128 -7.64 6.64 -1.46
N HIS A 129 -6.83 5.95 -2.27
CA HIS A 129 -5.85 5.01 -1.73
C HIS A 129 -4.52 5.67 -1.41
N ILE A 130 -3.91 6.38 -2.35
CA ILE A 130 -2.56 6.94 -2.14
C ILE A 130 -2.57 8.12 -1.18
N ILE A 131 -3.55 9.02 -1.31
CA ILE A 131 -3.72 10.17 -0.41
C ILE A 131 -4.51 9.76 0.84
N GLY A 132 -5.72 9.23 0.65
CA GLY A 132 -6.67 8.93 1.73
C GLY A 132 -6.36 7.65 2.53
N GLY A 133 -5.51 6.76 2.02
CA GLY A 133 -5.18 5.48 2.68
C GLY A 133 -6.22 4.37 2.51
N GLU A 134 -7.30 4.61 1.76
CA GLU A 134 -8.43 3.68 1.61
C GLU A 134 -8.44 3.01 0.23
N PRO A 135 -8.28 1.67 0.13
CA PRO A 135 -8.36 0.95 -1.13
C PRO A 135 -9.71 1.11 -1.84
N VAL A 136 -9.67 1.26 -3.17
CA VAL A 136 -10.87 1.40 -3.99
C VAL A 136 -11.52 0.03 -4.22
N ALA A 137 -12.48 -0.35 -3.37
CA ALA A 137 -13.07 -1.69 -3.34
C ALA A 137 -13.60 -2.16 -4.71
N ARG A 138 -14.26 -1.28 -5.48
CA ARG A 138 -14.83 -1.62 -6.80
C ARG A 138 -13.79 -2.00 -7.86
N LEU A 139 -12.55 -1.51 -7.72
CA LEU A 139 -11.45 -1.75 -8.65
C LEU A 139 -10.55 -2.91 -8.19
N ARG A 140 -10.70 -3.32 -6.93
CA ARG A 140 -9.78 -4.25 -6.28
C ARG A 140 -9.92 -5.65 -6.87
N LEU A 141 -8.79 -6.24 -7.22
CA LEU A 141 -8.72 -7.65 -7.56
C LEU A 141 -8.55 -8.50 -6.29
N PRO A 142 -9.05 -9.75 -6.28
CA PRO A 142 -8.80 -10.65 -5.17
C PRO A 142 -7.31 -10.89 -4.96
N ASP A 143 -6.91 -11.07 -3.70
CA ASP A 143 -5.51 -11.31 -3.31
C ASP A 143 -5.01 -12.68 -3.80
N ALA A 144 -5.91 -13.66 -3.90
CA ALA A 144 -5.67 -14.94 -4.54
C ALA A 144 -6.16 -14.91 -6.01
N PRO A 145 -5.47 -15.57 -6.95
CA PRO A 145 -5.98 -15.71 -8.31
C PRO A 145 -7.33 -16.44 -8.29
N THR A 146 -8.33 -15.87 -8.95
CA THR A 146 -9.61 -16.55 -9.16
C THR A 146 -9.33 -17.77 -10.05
N ALA A 147 -9.72 -18.97 -9.60
CA ALA A 147 -9.59 -20.17 -10.42
C ALA A 147 -10.35 -19.94 -11.74
N GLY A 148 -9.61 -19.96 -12.85
CA GLY A 148 -10.15 -19.85 -14.20
C GLY A 148 -10.70 -21.16 -14.71
#